data_AF-A0A962MF68-F1
#
_entry.id   AF-A0A962MF68-F1
#
_cell.length_a   1.000
_cell.length_b   1.000
_cell.length_c   1.000
_cell.angle_alpha   90.00
_cell.angle_beta   90.00
_cell.angle_gamma   90.00
#
_symmetry.space_group_name_H-M   'P 1'
#
loop_
_entity.id
_entity.type
_entity.pdbx_description
1 polymer ?
#
loop_
_entity_poly.entity_id
_entity_poly.type
_entity_poly.pdbx_seq_one_letter_code
_entity_poly.pdbx_strand_id
1 'polypeptide(L)'
;MLRNQLGGGFGDQNKYPYAWGVLVYVDGLPTRVISSRGLDREWTSLDRLERWLREQGFRYWWVRNELEPLGLSAGDGFSLPPTGIK
;
A
#
# COMPACT_ATOMS: atom_id res chain seq x y z
N MET A 1 3.09 14.41 -6.38
CA MET A 1 2.48 13.08 -6.18
C MET A 1 1.99 12.57 -7.53
N LEU A 2 2.76 11.77 -8.25
CA LEU A 2 2.30 11.23 -9.53
C LEU A 2 1.53 9.93 -9.27
N ARG A 3 0.20 10.05 -9.14
CA ARG A 3 -0.74 8.93 -9.12
C ARG A 3 -1.16 8.68 -10.58
N ASN A 4 -0.22 8.25 -11.42
CA ASN A 4 -0.53 7.95 -12.81
C ASN A 4 0.35 6.81 -13.34
N GLN A 5 -0.18 5.60 -13.32
CA GLN A 5 0.10 4.67 -14.40
C GLN A 5 -1.20 4.08 -14.93
N LEU A 6 -1.79 4.81 -15.87
CA LEU A 6 -2.62 4.24 -16.93
C LEU A 6 -1.68 3.57 -17.93
N GLY A 7 -1.19 2.38 -17.57
CA GLY A 7 -0.21 1.65 -18.38
C GLY A 7 0.19 0.33 -17.76
N GLY A 8 -0.73 -0.64 -17.73
CA GLY A 8 -0.45 -2.05 -17.45
C GLY A 8 -0.33 -2.48 -15.98
N GLY A 9 -0.49 -1.56 -15.01
CA GLY A 9 -0.48 -1.85 -13.56
C GLY A 9 -1.88 -1.90 -12.92
N PHE A 10 -1.94 -2.30 -11.65
CA PHE A 10 -3.09 -2.35 -10.76
C PHE A 10 -3.50 -0.97 -10.18
N GLY A 11 -3.11 0.13 -10.83
CA GLY A 11 -3.35 1.51 -10.37
C GLY A 11 -4.82 1.94 -10.22
N ASP A 12 -5.78 1.07 -10.60
CA ASP A 12 -7.20 1.20 -10.27
C ASP A 12 -7.52 0.37 -9.01
N GLN A 13 -7.61 1.07 -7.88
CA GLN A 13 -7.89 0.45 -6.58
C GLN A 13 -9.30 -0.14 -6.48
N ASN A 14 -10.27 0.33 -7.29
CA ASN A 14 -11.61 -0.26 -7.30
C ASN A 14 -11.58 -1.65 -7.96
N LYS A 15 -10.73 -1.81 -8.97
CA LYS A 15 -10.57 -3.08 -9.68
C LYS A 15 -9.62 -4.04 -8.96
N TYR A 16 -8.64 -3.51 -8.23
CA TYR A 16 -7.60 -4.27 -7.55
C TYR A 16 -7.37 -3.75 -6.12
N PRO A 17 -8.35 -3.95 -5.20
CA PRO A 17 -8.32 -3.35 -3.87
C PRO A 17 -7.19 -3.86 -2.97
N TYR A 18 -6.62 -5.00 -3.32
CA TYR A 18 -5.51 -5.64 -2.60
C TYR A 18 -4.19 -5.54 -3.38
N ALA A 19 -4.06 -4.59 -4.30
CA ALA A 19 -2.78 -4.32 -4.95
C ALA A 19 -2.00 -3.27 -4.15
N TRP A 20 -0.74 -3.58 -3.87
CA TRP A 20 0.16 -2.73 -3.10
C TRP A 20 1.36 -2.30 -3.95
N GLY A 21 1.57 -0.99 -4.04
CA GLY A 21 2.86 -0.41 -4.39
C GLY A 21 3.79 -0.45 -3.17
N VAL A 22 5.08 -0.69 -3.39
CA VAL A 22 6.06 -0.84 -2.30
C VAL A 22 7.08 0.29 -2.36
N LEU A 23 7.29 0.92 -1.21
CA LEU A 23 8.32 1.92 -0.97
C LEU A 23 9.40 1.32 -0.07
N VAL A 24 10.66 1.50 -0.44
CA VAL A 24 11.83 1.13 0.36
C VAL A 24 12.64 2.37 0.67
N TYR A 25 13.23 2.45 1.85
CA TYR A 25 14.11 3.56 2.20
C TYR A 25 15.54 3.22 1.78
N VAL A 26 16.12 4.04 0.91
CA VAL A 26 17.52 3.96 0.47
C VAL A 26 18.18 5.28 0.85
N ASP A 27 19.24 5.24 1.65
CA ASP A 27 19.92 6.44 2.16
C ASP A 27 18.97 7.45 2.84
N GLY A 28 17.96 6.93 3.54
CA GLY A 28 16.94 7.74 4.23
C GLY A 28 15.87 8.33 3.31
N LEU A 29 15.91 8.06 2.01
CA LEU A 29 14.93 8.54 1.03
C LEU A 29 13.94 7.43 0.64
N PRO A 30 12.62 7.69 0.69
CA PRO A 30 11.62 6.74 0.22
C PRO A 30 11.70 6.61 -1.29
N THR A 31 12.06 5.42 -1.76
CA THR A 31 12.19 5.07 -3.18
C THR A 31 11.15 4.02 -3.54
N ARG A 32 10.45 4.22 -4.66
CA ARG A 32 9.47 3.26 -5.16
C ARG A 32 10.16 2.09 -5.84
N VAL A 33 9.68 0.87 -5.59
CA VAL A 33 10.19 -0.30 -6.29
C VAL A 33 9.60 -0.35 -7.71
N ILE A 34 10.49 -0.35 -8.70
CA ILE A 34 10.15 -0.46 -10.13
C ILE A 34 10.62 -1.79 -10.71
N SER A 35 9.95 -2.26 -11.75
CA SER A 35 10.38 -3.39 -12.57
C SER A 35 11.62 -3.03 -13.39
N SER A 36 12.28 -4.05 -13.95
CA SER A 36 13.40 -3.87 -14.88
C SER A 36 13.06 -3.09 -16.16
N ARG A 37 11.77 -2.90 -16.44
CA ARG A 37 11.26 -2.10 -17.57
C ARG A 37 10.93 -0.65 -17.18
N GLY A 38 11.22 -0.25 -15.95
CA GLY A 38 10.94 1.08 -15.44
C GLY A 38 9.47 1.33 -15.06
N LEU A 39 8.64 0.29 -15.02
CA LEU A 39 7.23 0.39 -14.60
C LEU A 39 7.12 0.14 -13.10
N ASP A 40 6.21 0.84 -12.43
CA ASP A 40 5.91 0.62 -11.01
C ASP A 40 5.58 -0.84 -10.75
N ARG A 41 6.24 -1.43 -9.75
CA ARG A 41 5.98 -2.80 -9.36
C ARG A 41 4.93 -2.83 -8.27
N GLU A 42 3.95 -3.71 -8.47
CA GLU A 42 2.83 -3.88 -7.57
C GLU A 42 2.62 -5.36 -7.28
N TRP A 43 2.14 -5.65 -6.07
CA TRP A 43 1.90 -7.00 -5.59
C TRP A 43 0.46 -7.13 -5.12
N THR A 44 -0.16 -8.27 -5.41
CA THR A 44 -1.52 -8.62 -4.94
C THR A 44 -1.51 -9.62 -3.79
N SER A 45 -0.32 -10.01 -3.32
CA SER A 45 -0.14 -10.93 -2.19
C SER A 45 1.08 -10.48 -1.39
N LEU A 46 0.89 -10.30 -0.09
CA LEU A 46 1.97 -9.96 0.84
C LEU A 46 2.99 -11.10 0.98
N ASP A 47 2.57 -12.36 0.86
CA ASP A 47 3.50 -13.50 0.89
C ASP A 47 4.46 -13.49 -0.32
N ARG A 48 3.94 -13.12 -1.50
CA ARG A 48 4.75 -12.96 -2.71
C ARG A 48 5.70 -11.77 -2.57
N LEU A 49 5.25 -10.69 -1.94
CA LEU A 49 6.10 -9.54 -1.62
C LEU A 49 7.21 -9.92 -0.64
N GLU A 50 6.89 -10.61 0.45
CA GLU A 50 7.86 -11.07 1.45
C GLU A 50 8.94 -11.93 0.81
N ARG A 51 8.55 -12.94 0.04
CA ARG A 51 9.49 -13.82 -0.65
C ARG A 51 10.44 -13.01 -1.54
N TRP A 52 9.89 -12.07 -2.31
CA TRP A 52 10.69 -11.21 -3.17
C TRP A 52 11.66 -10.32 -2.37
N LEU A 53 11.22 -9.73 -1.26
CA LEU A 53 12.09 -8.93 -0.38
C LEU A 53 13.28 -9.77 0.14
N ARG A 54 13.02 -11.01 0.56
CA ARG A 54 14.09 -11.93 1.00
C ARG A 54 15.06 -12.26 -0.12
N GLU A 55 14.59 -12.47 -1.34
CA GLU A 55 15.43 -12.69 -2.52
C GLU A 55 16.33 -11.48 -2.85
N GLN A 56 15.90 -10.26 -2.52
CA GLN A 56 16.73 -9.05 -2.66
C GLN A 56 17.68 -8.82 -1.46
N GLY A 57 17.65 -9.68 -0.44
CA GLY A 57 18.52 -9.59 0.73
C GLY A 57 17.95 -8.77 1.91
N PHE A 58 16.69 -8.33 1.86
CA PHE A 58 16.05 -7.70 3.01
C PHE A 58 15.85 -8.71 4.14
N ARG A 59 16.45 -8.45 5.30
CA ARG A 59 16.36 -9.34 6.48
C ARG A 59 15.15 -9.04 7.36
N TYR A 60 14.82 -7.76 7.51
CA TYR A 60 13.70 -7.28 8.31
C TYR A 60 12.92 -6.22 7.53
N TRP A 61 11.60 -6.21 7.67
CA TRP A 61 10.70 -5.25 7.04
C TRP A 61 9.41 -5.16 7.86
N TRP A 62 8.68 -4.06 7.70
CA TRP A 62 7.37 -3.85 8.31
C TRP A 62 6.40 -3.32 7.25
N VAL A 63 5.12 -3.65 7.39
CA VAL A 63 4.05 -3.11 6.54
C VAL A 63 3.32 -2.04 7.34
N ARG A 64 3.20 -0.85 6.75
CA ARG A 64 2.26 0.17 7.21
C ARG A 64 1.18 0.30 6.14
N ASN A 65 -0.06 0.03 6.50
CA ASN A 65 -1.20 0.27 5.64
C ASN A 65 -1.70 1.70 5.88
N GLU A 66 -1.50 2.57 4.89
CA GLU A 66 -2.00 3.96 4.90
C GLU A 66 -3.20 4.14 3.95
N LEU A 67 -3.91 3.06 3.58
CA LEU A 67 -5.08 3.20 2.73
C LEU A 67 -6.11 4.11 3.42
N GLU A 68 -6.46 5.21 2.75
CA GLU A 68 -7.67 5.95 3.09
C GLU A 68 -8.86 4.98 3.02
N PRO A 69 -9.78 5.01 3.99
CA PRO A 69 -10.96 4.17 3.93
C PRO A 69 -11.71 4.46 2.63
N LEU A 70 -11.81 3.44 1.78
CA LEU A 70 -12.60 3.53 0.55
C LEU A 70 -14.08 3.71 0.95
N GLY A 71 -14.54 4.96 0.98
CA GLY A 71 -15.95 5.28 1.19
C GLY A 71 -16.35 5.77 2.59
N LEU A 72 -15.42 6.02 3.53
CA LEU A 72 -15.78 6.91 4.66
C LEU A 72 -15.68 8.33 4.15
N SER A 73 -16.76 8.78 3.52
CA SER A 73 -17.02 10.22 3.45
C SER A 73 -16.89 10.76 4.88
N ALA A 74 -16.25 11.91 5.05
CA ALA A 74 -16.05 12.56 6.35
C ALA A 74 -17.37 13.00 7.04
N GLY A 75 -18.52 12.39 6.70
CA GLY A 75 -19.85 12.69 7.20
C GLY A 75 -20.57 11.54 7.90
N ASP A 76 -20.10 10.29 7.86
CA ASP A 76 -20.74 9.21 8.61
C ASP A 76 -20.22 9.18 10.04
N GLY A 77 -20.90 9.98 10.87
CA GLY A 77 -20.64 10.14 12.29
C GLY A 77 -20.60 8.80 13.02
N PHE A 78 -19.39 8.41 13.42
CA PHE A 78 -19.19 7.52 14.55
C PHE A 78 -19.76 8.19 15.80
N SER A 79 -21.06 8.00 16.04
CA SER A 79 -21.63 8.26 17.36
C SER A 79 -21.07 7.20 18.31
N LEU A 80 -20.14 7.60 19.16
CA LEU A 80 -19.73 6.78 20.29
C LEU A 80 -20.98 6.47 21.13
N PRO A 81 -21.24 5.20 21.50
CA PRO A 81 -22.32 4.91 22.44
C PRO A 81 -22.01 5.64 23.76
N PRO A 82 -23.00 6.26 24.41
CA PRO A 82 -22.77 7.00 25.65
C PRO A 82 -22.20 6.05 26.70
N THR A 83 -21.02 6.41 27.22
CA THR A 83 -20.30 5.65 28.24
C THR A 83 -21.03 5.82 29.57
N GLY A 84 -22.12 5.07 29.76
CA GLY A 84 -22.79 4.95 31.03
C GLY A 84 -22.04 3.96 31.92
N ILE A 85 -21.12 4.46 32.74
CA ILE A 85 -20.65 3.74 33.93
C ILE A 85 -21.74 3.96 35.00
N LYS A 86 -22.41 2.88 35.42
CA LYS A 86 -23.16 2.84 36.68
C LYS A 86 -22.23 2.39 37.80
#